data_AF-A0A377X7V6-F1
#
_entry.id   AF-A0A377X7V6-F1
#
_cell.length_a   1.000
_cell.length_b   1.000
_cell.length_c   1.000
_cell.angle_alpha   90.00
_cell.angle_beta   90.00
_cell.angle_gamma   90.00
#
_symmetry.space_group_name_H-M   'P 1'
#
loop_
_entity.id
_entity.type
_entity.pdbx_description
1 polymer ?
#
loop_
_entity_poly.entity_id
_entity_poly.type
_entity_poly.pdbx_seq_one_letter_code
_entity_poly.pdbx_strand_id
1 'polypeptide(L)' 'MDHDPTGVITLRCDSDAAIVKGLIAVVFILYDRMTAQDITEFDVRPWFEKMASPSISPPPARKASKP' A
#
# COMPACT_ATOMS: atom_id res chain seq x y z
N MET A 1 18.20 23.74 7.52
CA MET A 1 17.75 22.54 6.81
C MET A 1 18.41 21.37 7.52
N ASP A 2 17.63 20.65 8.31
CA ASP A 2 18.11 19.50 9.09
C ASP A 2 18.13 18.30 8.14
N HIS A 3 19.30 18.02 7.56
CA HIS A 3 19.51 16.82 6.76
C HIS A 3 20.05 15.76 7.71
N ASP A 4 19.24 14.74 7.96
CA ASP A 4 19.71 13.56 8.69
C ASP A 4 20.94 12.97 7.93
N PRO A 5 22.09 12.80 8.61
CA PRO A 5 23.34 12.40 7.95
C PRO A 5 23.31 10.96 7.42
N THR A 6 22.27 10.18 7.73
CA THR A 6 22.10 8.81 7.23
C THR A 6 21.34 8.76 5.91
N GLY A 7 20.74 9.88 5.47
CA GLY A 7 19.95 9.94 4.24
C GLY A 7 18.61 9.18 4.32
N VAL A 8 18.21 8.74 5.51
CA VAL A 8 16.94 8.06 5.77
C VAL A 8 15.81 9.08 5.87
N ILE A 9 14.70 8.81 5.20
CA ILE A 9 13.53 9.69 5.22
C ILE A 9 12.66 9.40 6.44
N THR A 10 12.38 10.43 7.23
CA THR A 10 11.37 10.36 8.30
C THR A 10 10.03 10.85 7.79
N LEU A 11 9.01 9.99 7.85
CA LEU A 11 7.65 10.31 7.42
C LEU A 11 6.76 10.59 8.64
N ARG A 12 5.94 11.66 8.58
CA ARG A 12 4.97 12.02 9.63
C ARG A 12 3.57 12.10 9.04
N CYS A 13 2.58 11.54 9.75
CA CYS A 13 1.19 11.52 9.33
C CYS A 13 0.29 12.08 10.44
N ASP A 14 -0.67 12.91 10.05
CA ASP A 14 -1.72 13.45 10.90
C ASP A 14 -3.06 13.18 10.19
N SER A 15 -3.82 12.19 10.67
CA SER A 15 -5.09 11.79 10.05
C SER A 15 -6.06 11.30 11.12
N ASP A 16 -7.25 11.90 11.18
CA ASP A 16 -8.31 11.56 12.15
C ASP A 16 -8.99 10.22 11.86
N ALA A 17 -8.95 9.75 10.62
CA ALA A 17 -9.53 8.48 10.23
C ALA A 17 -8.59 7.31 10.58
N ALA A 18 -9.02 6.44 11.49
CA ALA A 18 -8.24 5.28 11.92
C ALA A 18 -7.83 4.35 10.76
N ILE A 19 -8.70 4.20 9.75
CA ILE A 19 -8.43 3.40 8.53
C ILE A 19 -7.32 4.04 7.70
N VAL A 20 -7.33 5.36 7.56
CA VAL A 20 -6.32 6.11 6.80
C VAL A 20 -4.97 6.05 7.52
N LYS A 21 -4.97 6.20 8.85
CA LYS A 21 -3.76 6.03 9.67
C LYS A 21 -3.17 4.62 9.53
N GLY A 22 -4.01 3.59 9.44
CA GLY A 22 -3.58 2.21 9.20
C GLY A 22 -2.96 2.01 7.82
N LEU A 23 -3.58 2.54 6.76
CA LEU A 23 -3.05 2.44 5.39
C LEU A 23 -1.70 3.15 5.26
N ILE A 24 -1.56 4.32 5.87
CA ILE A 24 -0.33 5.11 5.86
C ILE A 24 0.78 4.40 6.66
N ALA A 25 0.45 3.75 7.78
CA ALA A 25 1.41 2.93 8.51
C ALA A 25 1.95 1.75 7.68
N VAL A 26 1.11 1.10 6.88
CA VAL A 26 1.55 0.03 5.95
C VAL A 26 2.53 0.59 4.92
N VAL A 27 2.23 1.75 4.34
CA VAL A 27 3.13 2.43 3.38
C VAL A 27 4.45 2.81 4.05
N PHE A 28 4.43 3.29 5.29
CA PHE A 28 5.66 3.64 6.03
C PHE A 28 6.54 2.42 6.29
N ILE A 29 5.94 1.27 6.62
CA ILE A 29 6.69 0.02 6.81
C ILE A 29 7.30 -0.47 5.49
N LEU A 30 6.60 -0.30 4.36
CA LEU A 30 7.13 -0.65 3.03
C LEU A 30 8.38 0.16 2.66
N TYR A 31 8.43 1.43 3.07
CA TYR A 31 9.54 2.34 2.79
C TYR A 31 10.54 2.47 3.94
N ASP A 32 10.43 1.67 5.01
CA ASP A 32 11.31 1.79 6.17
C ASP A 32 12.77 1.58 5.77
N ARG A 33 13.66 2.44 6.29
CA ARG A 33 15.12 2.47 6.00
C ARG A 33 15.50 2.67 4.52
N MET A 34 14.59 3.08 3.65
CA MET A 34 14.91 3.40 2.26
C MET A 34 15.46 4.81 2.10
N THR A 35 16.41 4.99 1.18
CA THR A 35 16.84 6.33 0.77
C THR A 35 15.81 6.97 -0.16
N ALA A 36 15.92 8.28 -0.39
CA ALA A 36 15.05 8.97 -1.35
C ALA A 36 15.07 8.33 -2.75
N GLN A 37 16.22 7.81 -3.17
CA GLN A 37 16.37 7.16 -4.47
C GLN A 37 15.63 5.81 -4.50
N ASP A 38 15.81 4.97 -3.47
CA ASP A 38 15.13 3.69 -3.36
C ASP A 38 13.60 3.85 -3.40
N ILE A 39 13.06 4.87 -2.74
CA ILE A 39 11.61 5.15 -2.74
C ILE A 39 11.10 5.45 -4.17
N THR A 40 11.88 6.18 -4.98
CA THR A 40 11.48 6.51 -6.36
C THR A 40 11.59 5.33 -7.32
N GLU A 41 12.49 4.39 -7.04
CA GLU A 41 12.69 3.18 -7.86
C GLU A 41 11.78 2.02 -7.42
N PHE A 42 11.20 2.09 -6.22
CA PHE A 42 10.36 1.04 -5.66
C PHE A 42 8.90 1.13 -6.13
N ASP A 43 8.45 0.11 -6.86
CA ASP A 43 7.06 -0.02 -7.32
C ASP A 43 6.16 -0.69 -6.27
N VAL A 44 5.20 0.07 -5.74
CA VAL A 44 4.22 -0.43 -4.76
C VAL A 44 3.07 -1.22 -5.37
N ARG A 45 2.83 -1.12 -6.69
CA ARG A 45 1.67 -1.72 -7.36
C ARG A 45 1.53 -3.24 -7.11
N PRO A 46 2.60 -4.05 -7.20
CA PRO A 46 2.50 -5.50 -6.98
C PRO A 46 2.08 -5.87 -5.55
N TRP A 47 2.40 -5.03 -4.56
CA TRP A 47 2.00 -5.25 -3.16
C TRP A 47 0.51 -4.99 -2.97
N PHE A 48 -0.01 -3.89 -3.53
CA PHE A 48 -1.44 -3.59 -3.46
C PHE A 48 -2.30 -4.60 -4.21
N GLU A 49 -1.84 -5.08 -5.37
CA GLU A 49 -2.54 -6.12 -6.13
C GLU A 49 -2.62 -7.45 -5.36
N LYS A 50 -1.58 -7.81 -4.60
CA LYS A 50 -1.61 -8.99 -3.72
C LYS A 50 -2.52 -8.83 -2.52
N MET A 51 -2.60 -7.63 -1.95
CA MET A 51 -3.47 -7.34 -0.81
C MET A 51 -4.95 -7.27 -1.20
N ALA A 52 -5.24 -6.75 -2.40
CA ALA A 52 -6.56 -6.78 -3.01
C ALA A 52 -6.82 -8.14 -3.67
N SER A 53 -6.97 -9.21 -2.87
CA SER A 53 -7.37 -10.52 -3.38
C SER A 53 -8.59 -10.39 -4.31
N PRO A 54 -8.59 -11.01 -5.51
CA PRO A 54 -9.72 -10.98 -6.44
C PRO A 54 -10.96 -11.74 -5.95
N SER A 55 -10.94 -12.30 -4.74
CA SER A 55 -11.99 -13.19 -4.21
C SER A 55 -13.31 -12.49 -3.85
N ILE A 56 -13.49 -11.20 -4.14
CA ILE A 56 -14.80 -10.54 -4.08
C ILE A 56 -15.55 -10.55 -5.42
N SER A 57 -14.98 -11.12 -6.48
CA SER A 57 -15.76 -11.37 -7.69
C SER A 57 -16.82 -12.44 -7.40
N PRO A 58 -18.13 -12.10 -7.37
CA PRO A 58 -19.16 -13.12 -7.23
C PRO A 58 -19.02 -14.11 -8.39
N PRO A 59 -19.16 -15.44 -8.15
CA PRO A 59 -19.05 -16.41 -9.22
C PRO A 59 -20.06 -16.08 -10.33
N PRO A 60 -19.69 -16.22 -11.62
CA PRO A 60 -20.59 -15.90 -12.72
C PRO A 60 -21.86 -16.74 -12.57
N ALA A 61 -23.01 -16.06 -12.52
CA ALA A 61 -24.31 -16.71 -12.36
C ALA A 61 -24.46 -17.80 -13.42
N ARG A 62 -24.49 -19.06 -12.97
CA ARG A 62 -24.77 -20.23 -13.81
C ARG A 62 -26.11 -19.97 -14.50
N LYS A 63 -26.08 -19.64 -15.80
CA LYS A 63 -27.31 -19.53 -16.59
C LYS A 63 -27.99 -20.89 -16.50
N ALA A 64 -29.10 -20.93 -15.76
CA ALA A 64 -29.94 -22.11 -15.67
C ALA A 64 -30.38 -22.44 -17.09
N SER A 65 -29.88 -23.56 -17.63
CA SER A 65 -30.47 -24.16 -18.82
C SER A 65 -31.89 -24.53 -18.44
N LYS A 66 -32.84 -23.76 -18.98
CA LYS A 66 -34.27 -23.94 -18.77
C LYS A 66 -34.70 -25.25 -19.45
N PRO A 67 -35.63 -26.03 -18.86
CA PRO A 67 -36.07 -27.33 -19.38
C PRO A 67 -36.79 -27.22 -20.72
#